data_AF-A0A1W2C1D9-F1
#
_entry.id   AF-A0A1W2C1D9-F1
#
_cell.length_a   1.000
_cell.length_b   1.000
_cell.length_c   1.000
_cell.angle_alpha   90.00
_cell.angle_beta   90.00
_cell.angle_gamma   90.00
#
_symmetry.space_group_name_H-M   'P 1'
#
loop_
_entity.id
_entity.type
_entity.pdbx_description
1 polymer ?
#
loop_
_entity_poly.entity_id
_entity_poly.type
_entity_poly.pdbx_seq_one_letter_code
_entity_poly.pdbx_strand_id
1 'polypeptide(L)'
;MKEREYGVETKKVVAVGVLFVISGAIFAFGAYLAVYSLAHQVSFLVMGSQIHGAVFGAVIAFLGARYFLAVRKLKEEVYRPTSRFSWDNFRKGR
;
A
#
# COMPACT_ATOMS: atom_id res chain seq x y z
N MET A 1 -17.00 -28.75 -24.24
CA MET A 1 -16.21 -27.53 -23.99
C MET A 1 -17.03 -26.60 -23.13
N LYS A 2 -16.63 -26.36 -21.88
CA LYS A 2 -17.39 -25.53 -20.92
C LYS A 2 -16.68 -24.19 -20.87
N GLU A 3 -17.24 -23.20 -21.57
CA GLU A 3 -16.84 -21.79 -21.47
C GLU A 3 -16.97 -21.39 -20.00
N ARG A 4 -15.83 -21.31 -19.30
CA ARG A 4 -15.79 -20.70 -17.97
C ARG A 4 -15.69 -19.20 -18.21
N GLU A 5 -16.68 -18.46 -17.74
CA GLU A 5 -16.65 -17.01 -17.64
C GLU A 5 -15.26 -16.55 -17.18
N TYR A 6 -14.61 -15.73 -18.01
CA TYR A 6 -13.41 -14.98 -17.66
C TYR A 6 -13.77 -13.82 -16.70
N GLY A 7 -14.46 -14.13 -15.61
CA GLY A 7 -14.73 -13.20 -14.52
C GLY A 7 -13.54 -13.16 -13.57
N VAL A 8 -13.03 -11.97 -13.26
CA VAL A 8 -12.03 -11.80 -12.19
C VAL A 8 -12.62 -12.36 -10.89
N GLU A 9 -11.92 -13.29 -10.24
CA GLU A 9 -12.39 -13.89 -8.99
C GLU A 9 -12.69 -12.80 -7.95
N THR A 10 -13.91 -12.79 -7.41
CA THR A 10 -14.40 -11.77 -6.46
C THR A 10 -13.46 -11.58 -5.26
N LYS A 11 -12.81 -12.66 -4.80
CA LYS A 11 -11.83 -12.62 -3.70
C LYS A 11 -10.62 -11.73 -4.03
N LYS A 12 -10.13 -11.78 -5.27
CA LYS A 12 -9.00 -10.95 -5.73
C LYS A 12 -9.39 -9.48 -5.77
N VAL A 13 -10.61 -9.18 -6.24
CA VAL A 13 -11.15 -7.82 -6.27
C VAL A 13 -11.24 -7.23 -4.87
N VAL A 14 -11.78 -7.99 -3.90
CA VAL A 14 -11.88 -7.56 -2.51
C VAL A 14 -10.50 -7.32 -1.90
N ALA A 15 -9.55 -8.24 -2.09
CA ALA A 15 -8.20 -8.09 -1.54
C ALA A 15 -7.47 -6.86 -2.08
N VAL A 16 -7.52 -6.61 -3.40
CA VAL A 16 -6.93 -5.42 -4.02
C VAL A 16 -7.63 -4.15 -3.55
N GLY A 17 -8.96 -4.18 -3.39
CA GLY A 17 -9.73 -3.07 -2.82
C GLY A 17 -9.31 -2.71 -1.39
N VAL A 18 -9.16 -3.71 -0.52
CA VAL A 18 -8.69 -3.51 0.87
C VAL A 18 -7.28 -2.92 0.89
N LEU A 19 -6.36 -3.45 0.08
CA LEU A 19 -5.00 -2.91 -0.06
C LEU A 19 -5.00 -1.44 -0.51
N PHE A 20 -5.90 -1.09 -1.41
CA PHE A 20 -6.05 0.28 -1.90
C PHE A 20 -6.56 1.23 -0.80
N VAL A 21 -7.56 0.81 -0.04
CA VAL A 21 -8.10 1.59 1.09
C VAL A 21 -7.04 1.77 2.17
N ILE A 22 -6.33 0.70 2.56
CA ILE A 22 -5.29 0.77 3.59
C ILE A 22 -4.14 1.68 3.16
N SER A 23 -3.66 1.56 1.92
CA SER A 23 -2.58 2.43 1.42
C SER A 23 -2.99 3.90 1.38
N GLY A 24 -4.22 4.20 0.97
CA GLY A 24 -4.80 5.55 1.04
C GLY A 24 -4.92 6.06 2.48
N ALA A 25 -5.34 5.21 3.42
CA ALA A 25 -5.41 5.57 4.83
C ALA A 25 -4.02 5.90 5.41
N ILE A 26 -2.99 5.10 5.10
CA ILE A 26 -1.60 5.37 5.52
C ILE A 26 -1.15 6.74 5.00
N PHE A 27 -1.42 7.05 3.74
CA PHE A 27 -1.10 8.36 3.16
C PHE A 27 -1.79 9.50 3.93
N ALA A 28 -3.09 9.39 4.15
CA ALA A 28 -3.87 10.41 4.86
C ALA A 28 -3.41 10.60 6.30
N PHE A 29 -3.12 9.52 7.02
CA PHE A 29 -2.57 9.57 8.38
C PHE A 29 -1.19 10.24 8.43
N GLY A 30 -0.30 9.92 7.49
CA GLY A 30 1.00 10.57 7.39
C GLY A 30 0.89 12.07 7.13
N ALA A 31 0.04 12.46 6.18
CA ALA A 31 -0.21 13.87 5.86
C ALA A 31 -0.83 14.62 7.05
N TYR A 32 -1.82 14.02 7.71
CA TYR A 32 -2.42 14.58 8.93
C TYR A 32 -1.37 14.78 10.03
N LEU A 33 -0.55 13.76 10.31
CA LEU A 33 0.48 13.82 11.34
C LEU A 33 1.53 14.90 11.01
N ALA A 34 1.87 15.07 9.73
CA ALA A 34 2.79 16.11 9.29
C ALA A 34 2.23 17.52 9.57
N VAL A 35 0.99 17.77 9.14
CA VAL A 35 0.31 19.07 9.32
C VAL A 35 0.08 19.36 10.80
N TYR A 36 -0.39 18.37 11.56
CA TYR A 36 -0.63 18.50 12.99
C TYR A 36 0.65 18.86 13.74
N SER A 37 1.76 18.16 13.41
CA SER A 37 3.06 18.42 14.02
C SER A 37 3.54 19.84 13.72
N LEU A 38 3.41 20.32 12.48
CA LEU A 38 3.77 21.69 12.09
C LEU A 38 2.97 22.74 12.88
N ALA A 39 1.66 22.54 13.02
CA ALA A 39 0.78 23.48 13.73
C ALA A 39 1.10 23.56 15.23
N HIS A 40 1.50 22.45 15.84
CA HIS A 40 1.73 22.35 17.29
C HIS A 40 3.21 22.31 17.69
N GLN A 41 4.13 22.51 16.73
CA GLN A 41 5.59 22.46 16.94
C GLN A 41 6.06 21.17 17.66
N VAL A 42 5.41 20.04 17.35
CA VAL A 42 5.71 18.76 18.00
C VAL A 42 7.07 18.25 17.51
N SER A 43 7.96 17.99 18.46
CA SER A 43 9.30 17.45 18.23
C SER A 43 9.52 16.18 19.05
N PHE A 44 10.27 15.25 18.48
CA PHE A 44 10.60 13.97 19.10
C PHE A 44 12.12 13.86 19.24
N LEU A 45 12.58 13.43 20.41
CA LEU A 45 14.00 13.15 20.63
C LEU A 45 14.34 11.79 20.01
N VAL A 46 15.20 11.79 18.99
CA VAL A 46 15.64 10.59 18.27
C VAL A 46 17.16 10.59 18.21
N MET A 47 17.79 9.57 18.81
CA MET A 47 19.25 9.44 18.92
C MET A 47 19.93 10.71 19.47
N GLY A 48 19.30 11.39 20.42
CA GLY A 48 19.82 12.61 21.03
C GLY A 48 19.57 13.90 20.24
N SER A 49 18.99 13.81 19.04
CA SER A 49 18.61 14.98 18.23
C SER A 49 17.09 15.22 18.29
N GLN A 50 16.68 16.48 18.37
CA GLN A 50 15.27 16.87 18.29
C GLN A 50 14.85 16.90 16.82
N ILE A 51 14.01 15.95 16.41
CA ILE A 51 13.47 15.87 15.06
C ILE A 51 12.01 16.32 15.08
N HIS A 52 11.68 17.23 14.18
CA HIS A 52 10.31 17.70 14.05
C HIS A 52 9.40 16.57 13.56
N GLY A 53 8.26 16.35 14.24
CA GLY A 53 7.25 15.34 13.89
C GLY A 53 6.74 15.44 12.45
N ALA A 54 6.84 16.63 11.84
CA ALA A 54 6.53 16.88 10.44
C ALA A 54 7.32 15.95 9.49
N VAL A 55 8.59 15.67 9.81
CA VAL A 55 9.46 14.80 9.02
C VAL A 55 8.94 13.36 9.02
N PHE A 56 8.53 12.85 10.18
CA PHE A 56 7.96 11.50 10.29
C PHE A 56 6.63 11.39 9.54
N GLY A 57 5.76 12.39 9.68
CA GLY A 57 4.51 12.44 8.91
C GLY A 57 4.76 12.44 7.40
N ALA A 58 5.74 13.21 6.93
CA ALA A 58 6.13 13.24 5.52
C ALA A 58 6.65 11.88 5.02
N VAL A 59 7.46 11.17 5.81
CA VAL A 59 7.92 9.81 5.46
C VAL A 59 6.76 8.83 5.37
N ILE A 60 5.83 8.85 6.35
CA ILE A 60 4.65 7.99 6.34
C ILE A 60 3.77 8.30 5.13
N ALA A 61 3.54 9.58 4.83
CA ALA A 61 2.80 10.01 3.65
C ALA A 61 3.46 9.50 2.37
N PHE A 62 4.78 9.68 2.23
CA PHE A 62 5.52 9.16 1.08
C PHE A 62 5.37 7.64 0.91
N LEU A 63 5.47 6.87 2.01
CA LEU A 63 5.25 5.42 1.99
C LEU A 63 3.82 5.07 1.55
N GLY A 64 2.81 5.75 2.09
CA GLY A 64 1.42 5.59 1.69
C GLY A 64 1.20 5.84 0.19
N ALA A 65 1.75 6.93 -0.34
CA ALA A 65 1.70 7.25 -1.78
C ALA A 65 2.40 6.18 -2.63
N ARG A 66 3.58 5.73 -2.20
CA ARG A 66 4.32 4.65 -2.87
C ARG A 66 3.51 3.35 -2.90
N TYR A 67 2.88 2.99 -1.79
CA TYR A 67 2.04 1.78 -1.72
C TYR A 67 0.80 1.90 -2.59
N PHE A 68 0.18 3.07 -2.63
CA PHE A 68 -0.96 3.32 -3.49
C PHE A 68 -0.62 3.08 -4.97
N LEU A 69 0.52 3.58 -5.45
CA LEU A 69 1.02 3.31 -6.80
C LEU A 69 1.32 1.83 -7.03
N ALA A 70 1.94 1.16 -6.06
CA ALA A 70 2.22 -0.26 -6.14
C ALA A 70 0.95 -1.11 -6.23
N VAL A 71 -0.09 -0.77 -5.47
CA VAL A 71 -1.40 -1.45 -5.51
C VAL A 71 -2.10 -1.22 -6.85
N ARG A 72 -1.98 -0.03 -7.45
CA ARG A 72 -2.48 0.21 -8.82
C ARG A 72 -1.83 -0.72 -9.84
N LYS A 73 -0.50 -0.85 -9.79
CA LYS A 73 0.23 -1.78 -10.66
C LYS A 73 -0.16 -3.25 -10.39
N LEU A 74 -0.36 -3.61 -9.12
CA LEU A 74 -0.83 -4.94 -8.73
C LEU A 74 -2.22 -5.24 -9.31
N LYS A 75 -3.14 -4.26 -9.28
CA LYS A 75 -4.48 -4.39 -9.88
C LYS A 75 -4.39 -4.75 -11.37
N GLU A 76 -3.52 -4.06 -12.11
CA GLU A 76 -3.32 -4.31 -13.55
C GLU A 76 -2.85 -5.74 -13.83
N GLU A 77 -1.91 -6.25 -13.04
CA GLU A 77 -1.36 -7.61 -13.22
C GLU A 77 -2.35 -8.71 -12.77
N VAL A 78 -3.06 -8.49 -11.67
CA VAL A 78 -4.01 -9.47 -11.11
C VAL A 78 -5.27 -9.58 -11.95
N TYR A 79 -5.68 -8.51 -12.63
CA TYR A 79 -6.90 -8.50 -13.46
C TYR A 79 -6.62 -8.94 -14.90
N ARG A 80 -5.36 -9.20 -15.26
CA ARG A 80 -5.00 -9.71 -16.57
C ARG A 80 -5.64 -11.09 -16.78
N PRO A 81 -6.38 -11.33 -17.87
CA PRO A 81 -7.15 -12.56 -18.07
C PRO A 81 -6.28 -13.83 -18.19
N THR A 82 -5.00 -13.67 -18.51
CA THR A 82 -4.01 -14.75 -18.56
C THR A 82 -3.29 -14.98 -17.23
N SER A 83 -3.53 -14.14 -16.22
CA SER A 83 -2.84 -14.19 -14.92
C SER A 83 -3.30 -15.40 -14.11
N ARG A 84 -2.45 -16.42 -14.06
CA ARG A 84 -2.62 -17.58 -13.17
C ARG A 84 -1.61 -17.51 -12.05
N PHE A 85 -2.09 -17.65 -10.81
CA PHE A 85 -1.22 -17.77 -9.65
C PHE A 85 -0.47 -19.11 -9.76
N SER A 86 0.85 -19.06 -9.95
CA SER A 86 1.69 -20.25 -9.98
C SER A 86 2.32 -20.47 -8.61
N TRP A 87 1.93 -21.56 -7.96
CA TRP A 87 2.56 -22.03 -6.73
C TRP A 87 3.99 -22.55 -6.97
N ASP A 88 4.34 -22.86 -8.22
CA ASP A 88 5.67 -23.36 -8.57
C ASP A 88 6.75 -22.30 -8.32
N ASN A 89 6.42 -21.00 -8.44
CA ASN A 89 7.34 -19.91 -8.11
C ASN A 89 7.71 -19.85 -6.62
N PHE A 90 6.86 -20.40 -5.75
CA PHE A 90 7.09 -20.46 -4.30
C PHE A 90 7.63 -21.82 -3.84
N ARG A 91 7.73 -22.79 -4.76
CA ARG A 91 8.29 -24.09 -4.46
C ARG A 91 9.81 -23.95 -4.46
N LYS A 92 10.37 -23.71 -3.28
CA LYS A 92 11.82 -23.78 -3.04
C LYS A 92 12.29 -25.14 -3.55
N GLY A 93 13.13 -25.14 -4.58
CA GLY A 93 13.80 -26.36 -5.05
C GLY A 93 14.40 -27.06 -3.84
N ARG A 94 14.17 -28.37 -3.76
CA ARG A 94 14.76 -29.24 -2.73
C ARG A 94 16.25 -28.99 -2.60
#